data_AF-M2SAP6-F1
#
_entry.id   AF-M2SAP6-F1
#
_cell.length_a   1.000
_cell.length_b   1.000
_cell.length_c   1.000
_cell.angle_alpha   90.00
_cell.angle_beta   90.00
_cell.angle_gamma   90.00
#
_symmetry.space_group_name_H-M   'P 1'
#
loop_
_entity.id
_entity.type
_entity.pdbx_description
1 polymer ?
#
loop_
_entity_poly.entity_id
_entity_poly.type
_entity_poly.pdbx_seq_one_letter_code
_entity_poly.pdbx_strand_id
1 'polypeptide(L)'
;MWCRFLWAWTAFTVSFVSATPPSSAHSLEESVASLSPTAQIYYPGSQGYANATLRWGAGQTPQYDIIVKVATEADVQETILYANANNKSFHAISGGHAITVYLNNVEHAVGILMRGMKDISITERGDTALVGGGILNSEVLDYLWAHGKQTMTTACACVGYISPILGGGHGWNQGRYGLAADQLVSAHMVLANGTAITVGEDSNPDLFWAIRGAGHNFGIVTQAEIKIYDREPSLDNWTVDVLSFTHDKMESVVNIVNTWLGSPNRSVELEHYIMFYFDPKIDTTNPVVVVFVIYQGTSIPTQYTEPLYALSPATSTSGQADLAGVSRFTGADRTGASCEKGLTRSVVPVSATTYDPASLRQVLTIMASLPPSLNQTVVLLEGYATNRVGAIPSDSTAYPDREGQLLLSPFMTYERNESLDAEAWEVAGRIRDVMAEGTGEARRAYVNYARGDETVEELYGPEAWRLEKLRKLKREYDPFGRFNFFAPIV
;
A
#
# COMPACT_ATOMS: atom_id res chain seq x y z
N MET A 1 3.21 -72.73 -49.39
CA MET A 1 2.08 -72.28 -50.21
C MET A 1 1.68 -70.89 -49.70
N TRP A 2 2.05 -69.83 -50.44
CA TRP A 2 1.41 -68.50 -50.55
C TRP A 2 1.52 -67.55 -49.33
N CYS A 3 1.85 -66.24 -49.39
CA CYS A 3 2.16 -65.21 -50.40
C CYS A 3 2.87 -64.04 -49.65
N ARG A 4 4.04 -63.52 -50.09
CA ARG A 4 4.29 -62.21 -50.80
C ARG A 4 3.46 -61.01 -50.28
N PHE A 5 4.04 -59.84 -49.94
CA PHE A 5 4.42 -58.78 -50.90
C PHE A 5 5.37 -57.69 -50.31
N LEU A 6 6.41 -57.35 -51.09
CA LEU A 6 7.04 -56.06 -51.43
C LEU A 6 7.17 -54.91 -50.37
N TRP A 7 8.43 -54.56 -50.06
CA TRP A 7 8.82 -53.22 -49.60
C TRP A 7 9.27 -52.39 -50.81
N ALA A 8 8.56 -51.31 -51.11
CA ALA A 8 8.97 -50.29 -52.07
C ALA A 8 9.57 -49.09 -51.30
N TRP A 9 10.78 -48.70 -51.66
CA TRP A 9 11.42 -47.49 -51.20
C TRP A 9 10.82 -46.28 -51.92
N THR A 10 10.17 -45.38 -51.19
CA THR A 10 9.90 -44.01 -51.65
C THR A 10 10.66 -43.06 -50.73
N ALA A 11 11.74 -42.50 -51.25
CA ALA A 11 12.44 -41.38 -50.61
C ALA A 11 11.57 -40.13 -50.75
N PHE A 12 10.97 -39.68 -49.65
CA PHE A 12 10.47 -38.32 -49.53
C PHE A 12 11.60 -37.44 -49.01
N THR A 13 12.18 -36.62 -49.88
CA THR A 13 12.98 -35.47 -49.48
C THR A 13 12.04 -34.46 -48.81
N VAL A 14 12.06 -34.42 -47.47
CA VAL A 14 11.48 -33.29 -46.72
C VAL A 14 12.49 -32.16 -46.82
N SER A 15 12.20 -31.16 -47.66
CA SER A 15 12.89 -29.88 -47.62
C SER A 15 12.57 -29.23 -46.28
N PHE A 16 13.53 -29.25 -45.36
CA PHE A 16 13.51 -28.32 -44.23
C PHE A 16 13.64 -26.91 -44.80
N VAL A 17 12.50 -26.22 -44.92
CA VAL A 17 12.52 -24.76 -44.95
C VAL A 17 13.05 -24.35 -43.59
N SER A 18 14.31 -23.95 -43.55
CA SER A 18 14.87 -23.24 -42.41
C SER A 18 14.06 -21.96 -42.29
N ALA A 19 13.07 -21.96 -41.39
CA ALA A 19 12.44 -20.73 -40.96
C ALA A 19 13.53 -19.93 -40.28
N THR A 20 14.03 -18.91 -40.97
CA THR A 20 14.80 -17.85 -40.34
C THR A 20 14.01 -17.37 -39.11
N PRO A 21 14.59 -17.37 -37.91
CA PRO A 21 13.94 -16.74 -36.77
C PRO A 21 13.61 -15.29 -37.17
N PRO A 22 12.46 -14.72 -36.74
CA PRO A 22 12.18 -13.33 -37.02
C PRO A 22 13.36 -12.50 -36.47
N SER A 23 14.15 -11.95 -37.38
CA SER A 23 15.24 -11.04 -37.08
C SER A 23 14.62 -9.65 -36.91
N SER A 24 14.31 -9.29 -35.68
CA SER A 24 14.36 -7.92 -35.17
C SER A 24 14.03 -7.99 -33.69
N ALA A 25 15.04 -8.30 -32.87
CA ALA A 25 15.07 -7.71 -31.56
C ALA A 25 15.22 -6.20 -31.80
N HIS A 26 14.12 -5.48 -31.91
CA HIS A 26 14.15 -4.02 -31.90
C HIS A 26 14.90 -3.64 -30.63
N SER A 27 16.08 -3.04 -30.78
CA SER A 27 16.77 -2.49 -29.63
C SER A 27 15.80 -1.49 -28.98
N LEU A 28 15.82 -1.38 -27.65
CA LEU A 28 14.99 -0.39 -26.98
C LEU A 28 15.28 1.02 -27.55
N GLU A 29 16.50 1.26 -28.05
CA GLU A 29 16.91 2.45 -28.80
C GLU A 29 16.10 2.72 -30.08
N GLU A 30 15.64 1.69 -30.80
CA GLU A 30 14.68 1.86 -31.90
C GLU A 30 13.26 2.14 -31.39
N SER A 31 12.92 1.62 -30.19
CA SER A 31 11.64 1.89 -29.50
C SER A 31 11.61 3.27 -28.83
N VAL A 32 12.77 3.90 -28.58
CA VAL A 32 12.90 5.30 -28.09
C VAL A 32 12.20 6.28 -29.02
N ALA A 33 12.11 5.97 -30.32
CA ALA A 33 11.39 6.81 -31.28
C ALA A 33 9.88 6.91 -31.00
N SER A 34 9.30 5.93 -30.31
CA SER A 34 7.87 5.88 -29.97
C SER A 34 7.53 6.49 -28.61
N LEU A 35 8.53 6.65 -27.73
CA LEU A 35 8.34 7.30 -26.43
C LEU A 35 8.20 8.82 -26.60
N SER A 36 7.48 9.44 -25.67
CA SER A 36 7.34 10.88 -25.60
C SER A 36 8.70 11.56 -25.40
N PRO A 37 8.89 12.81 -25.89
CA PRO A 37 10.17 13.53 -25.76
C PRO A 37 10.65 13.74 -24.31
N THR A 38 9.75 13.60 -23.33
CA THR A 38 10.01 13.78 -21.89
C THR A 38 10.22 12.47 -21.14
N ALA A 39 9.98 11.32 -21.78
CA ALA A 39 10.31 10.02 -21.21
C ALA A 39 11.83 9.86 -21.07
N GLN A 40 12.27 9.07 -20.10
CA GLN A 40 13.69 8.80 -19.87
C GLN A 40 13.93 7.31 -19.64
N ILE A 41 15.00 6.77 -20.22
CA ILE A 41 15.43 5.40 -19.98
C ILE A 41 16.67 5.42 -19.10
N TYR A 42 16.63 4.62 -18.04
CA TYR A 42 17.72 4.44 -17.10
C TYR A 42 18.28 3.03 -17.23
N TYR A 43 19.59 2.96 -17.45
CA TYR A 43 20.34 1.72 -17.51
C TYR A 43 21.05 1.43 -16.18
N PRO A 44 21.29 0.15 -15.85
CA PRO A 44 22.15 -0.23 -14.72
C PRO A 44 23.46 0.55 -14.71
N GLY A 45 23.85 1.04 -13.54
CA GLY A 45 25.04 1.89 -13.36
C GLY A 45 24.78 3.40 -13.51
N SER A 46 23.64 3.82 -14.05
CA SER A 46 23.25 5.24 -14.06
C SER A 46 22.69 5.73 -12.72
N GLN A 47 22.83 7.02 -12.41
CA GLN A 47 22.24 7.62 -11.22
C GLN A 47 20.70 7.53 -11.23
N GLY A 48 20.08 7.68 -12.41
CA GLY A 48 18.63 7.54 -12.57
C GLY A 48 18.15 6.14 -12.18
N TYR A 49 18.90 5.11 -12.59
CA TYR A 49 18.61 3.73 -12.21
C TYR A 49 18.77 3.50 -10.71
N ALA A 50 19.89 3.95 -10.11
CA ALA A 50 20.12 3.83 -8.67
C ALA A 50 19.03 4.53 -7.83
N ASN A 51 18.57 5.71 -8.25
CA ASN A 51 17.50 6.43 -7.57
C ASN A 51 16.15 5.74 -7.72
N ALA A 52 15.86 5.15 -8.89
CA ALA A 52 14.61 4.46 -9.17
C ALA A 52 14.52 3.10 -8.45
N THR A 53 15.66 2.45 -8.19
CA THR A 53 15.75 1.20 -7.42
C THR A 53 15.92 1.42 -5.92
N LEU A 54 16.09 2.66 -5.44
CA LEU A 54 16.09 2.97 -4.00
C LEU A 54 14.66 2.92 -3.44
N ARG A 55 14.38 1.86 -2.67
CA ARG A 55 13.05 1.54 -2.15
C ARG A 55 12.90 1.88 -0.66
N TRP A 56 11.65 2.03 -0.24
CA TRP A 56 11.32 2.21 1.18
C TRP A 56 11.52 0.90 1.97
N GLY A 57 11.02 -0.22 1.46
CA GLY A 57 11.32 -1.56 1.98
C GLY A 57 12.44 -2.22 1.17
N ALA A 58 13.69 -2.10 1.63
CA ALA A 58 14.87 -2.57 0.91
C ALA A 58 15.13 -4.09 1.03
N GLY A 59 14.34 -4.81 1.83
CA GLY A 59 14.44 -6.26 1.98
C GLY A 59 14.03 -7.05 0.73
N GLN A 60 13.22 -6.46 -0.16
CA GLN A 60 12.87 -7.09 -1.44
C GLN A 60 13.66 -6.45 -2.58
N THR A 61 14.21 -7.28 -3.47
CA THR A 61 15.18 -6.87 -4.50
C THR A 61 14.69 -7.20 -5.91
N PRO A 62 13.65 -6.50 -6.42
CA PRO A 62 13.25 -6.66 -7.81
C PRO A 62 14.39 -6.27 -8.75
N GLN A 63 14.59 -7.05 -9.81
CA GLN A 63 15.67 -6.89 -10.78
C GLN A 63 15.14 -6.35 -12.11
N TYR A 64 15.76 -5.26 -12.59
CA TYR A 64 15.39 -4.62 -13.84
C TYR A 64 16.57 -4.59 -14.81
N ASP A 65 16.33 -4.94 -16.07
CA ASP A 65 17.35 -4.75 -17.10
C ASP A 65 17.43 -3.27 -17.53
N ILE A 66 16.30 -2.57 -17.44
CA ILE A 66 16.12 -1.14 -17.72
C ILE A 66 14.95 -0.59 -16.90
N ILE A 67 14.95 0.72 -16.68
CA ILE A 67 13.81 1.42 -16.10
C ILE A 67 13.41 2.57 -17.02
N VAL A 68 12.14 2.60 -17.44
CA VAL A 68 11.56 3.70 -18.21
C VAL A 68 10.80 4.61 -17.26
N LYS A 69 11.26 5.85 -17.10
CA LYS A 69 10.50 6.92 -16.47
C LYS A 69 9.51 7.47 -17.49
N VAL A 70 8.26 7.05 -17.36
CA VAL A 70 7.16 7.42 -18.24
C VAL A 70 6.64 8.82 -17.92
N ALA A 71 6.20 9.55 -18.94
CA ALA A 71 5.62 10.88 -18.82
C ALA A 71 4.17 10.95 -19.33
N THR A 72 3.75 9.99 -20.14
CA THR A 72 2.40 9.91 -20.73
C THR A 72 1.84 8.48 -20.64
N GLU A 73 0.53 8.32 -20.85
CA GLU A 73 -0.09 7.00 -20.96
C GLU A 73 0.48 6.19 -22.13
N ALA A 74 0.75 6.84 -23.26
CA ALA A 74 1.38 6.19 -24.42
C ALA A 74 2.76 5.61 -24.07
N ASP A 75 3.57 6.28 -23.24
CA ASP A 75 4.84 5.72 -22.78
C ASP A 75 4.66 4.41 -21.99
N VAL A 76 3.60 4.31 -21.20
CA VAL A 76 3.26 3.09 -20.45
C VAL A 76 2.85 1.97 -21.42
N GLN A 77 2.00 2.29 -22.40
CA GLN A 77 1.58 1.34 -23.44
C GLN A 77 2.78 0.81 -24.21
N GLU A 78 3.62 1.69 -24.75
CA GLU A 78 4.81 1.32 -25.52
C GLU A 78 5.81 0.51 -24.69
N THR A 79 5.97 0.86 -23.41
CA THR A 79 6.86 0.10 -22.51
C THR A 79 6.34 -1.32 -22.26
N ILE A 80 5.02 -1.51 -22.08
CA ILE A 80 4.40 -2.83 -21.95
C ILE A 80 4.52 -3.63 -23.26
N LEU A 81 4.25 -3.00 -24.41
CA LEU A 81 4.35 -3.63 -25.71
C LEU A 81 5.78 -4.09 -25.99
N TYR A 82 6.77 -3.26 -25.68
CA TYR A 82 8.18 -3.63 -25.75
C TYR A 82 8.50 -4.83 -24.85
N ALA A 83 8.08 -4.80 -23.58
CA ALA A 83 8.34 -5.88 -22.64
C ALA A 83 7.73 -7.20 -23.15
N ASN A 84 6.49 -7.16 -23.63
CA ASN A 84 5.80 -8.31 -24.20
C ASN A 84 6.51 -8.85 -25.46
N ALA A 85 6.89 -7.98 -26.40
CA ALA A 85 7.58 -8.36 -27.63
C ALA A 85 8.95 -9.02 -27.37
N ASN A 86 9.59 -8.65 -26.25
CA ASN A 86 10.88 -9.20 -25.83
C ASN A 86 10.76 -10.30 -24.76
N ASN A 87 9.54 -10.78 -24.50
CA ASN A 87 9.25 -11.79 -23.48
C ASN A 87 9.83 -11.45 -22.08
N LYS A 88 9.79 -10.16 -21.71
CA LYS A 88 10.18 -9.66 -20.39
C LYS A 88 8.96 -9.43 -19.52
N SER A 89 9.13 -9.62 -18.22
CA SER A 89 8.20 -9.09 -17.22
C SER A 89 8.29 -7.56 -17.18
N PHE A 90 7.27 -6.91 -16.64
CA PHE A 90 7.28 -5.48 -16.38
C PHE A 90 6.68 -5.20 -15.01
N HIS A 91 7.11 -4.12 -14.38
CA HIS A 91 6.65 -3.78 -13.03
C HIS A 91 6.59 -2.26 -12.84
N ALA A 92 5.42 -1.78 -12.42
CA ALA A 92 5.16 -0.36 -12.19
C ALA A 92 5.73 0.10 -10.85
N ILE A 93 6.40 1.25 -10.85
CA ILE A 93 7.06 1.84 -9.69
C ILE A 93 6.53 3.26 -9.52
N SER A 94 5.80 3.52 -8.43
CA SER A 94 5.37 4.87 -8.03
C SER A 94 6.18 5.35 -6.82
N GLY A 95 5.61 5.30 -5.62
CA GLY A 95 6.30 5.70 -4.37
C GLY A 95 7.32 4.67 -3.84
N GLY A 96 7.40 3.47 -4.40
CA GLY A 96 8.39 2.45 -3.98
C GLY A 96 8.20 1.87 -2.58
N HIS A 97 6.96 1.88 -2.06
CA HIS A 97 6.60 1.49 -0.68
C HIS A 97 6.17 0.03 -0.50
N ALA A 98 5.97 -0.72 -1.58
CA ALA A 98 5.61 -2.13 -1.47
C ALA A 98 6.65 -2.91 -0.64
N ILE A 99 6.23 -3.88 0.15
CA ILE A 99 7.10 -4.69 1.03
C ILE A 99 6.92 -6.19 0.83
N THR A 100 6.02 -6.53 -0.08
CA THR A 100 5.61 -7.90 -0.33
C THR A 100 6.72 -8.75 -0.97
N VAL A 101 6.80 -10.02 -0.57
CA VAL A 101 7.79 -11.00 -1.05
C VAL A 101 7.63 -11.31 -2.54
N TYR A 102 6.45 -11.10 -3.12
CA TYR A 102 6.23 -11.31 -4.56
C TYR A 102 7.11 -10.42 -5.44
N LEU A 103 7.65 -9.32 -4.90
CA LEU A 103 8.60 -8.47 -5.62
C LEU A 103 9.93 -9.17 -5.92
N ASN A 104 10.31 -10.22 -5.18
CA ASN A 104 11.49 -11.00 -5.51
C ASN A 104 11.30 -11.84 -6.78
N ASN A 105 10.06 -12.02 -7.25
CA ASN A 105 9.77 -12.70 -8.51
C ASN A 105 9.91 -11.76 -9.73
N VAL A 106 10.19 -10.47 -9.51
CA VAL A 106 10.51 -9.52 -10.58
C VAL A 106 11.95 -9.75 -11.00
N GLU A 107 12.14 -10.59 -12.01
CA GLU A 107 13.45 -10.91 -12.58
C GLU A 107 13.56 -10.39 -14.02
N HIS A 108 14.72 -9.82 -14.36
CA HIS A 108 15.05 -9.33 -15.72
C HIS A 108 13.94 -8.47 -16.34
N ALA A 109 13.30 -7.64 -15.51
CA ALA A 109 12.09 -6.92 -15.86
C ALA A 109 12.38 -5.58 -16.54
N VAL A 110 11.35 -5.03 -17.20
CA VAL A 110 11.29 -3.61 -17.55
C VAL A 110 10.58 -2.85 -16.43
N GLY A 111 11.31 -1.99 -15.72
CA GLY A 111 10.71 -1.13 -14.70
C GLY A 111 9.96 0.05 -15.33
N ILE A 112 8.74 0.32 -14.88
CA ILE A 112 7.91 1.44 -15.36
C ILE A 112 7.81 2.45 -14.23
N LEU A 113 8.71 3.45 -14.21
CA LEU A 113 8.74 4.48 -13.18
C LEU A 113 7.70 5.57 -13.48
N MET A 114 6.58 5.53 -12.76
CA MET A 114 5.42 6.40 -12.94
C MET A 114 5.66 7.86 -12.54
N ARG A 115 6.78 8.18 -11.88
CA ARG A 115 7.04 9.52 -11.29
C ARG A 115 7.13 10.68 -12.29
N GLY A 116 7.13 10.42 -13.60
CA GLY A 116 6.93 11.48 -14.60
C GLY A 116 5.46 11.87 -14.82
N MET A 117 4.50 11.04 -14.40
CA MET A 117 3.05 11.27 -14.52
C MET A 117 2.46 11.71 -13.17
N LYS A 118 2.78 12.93 -12.74
CA LYS A 118 2.44 13.42 -11.39
C LYS A 118 1.59 14.69 -11.39
N ASP A 119 0.95 14.99 -12.51
CA ASP A 119 0.12 16.18 -12.65
C ASP A 119 -1.18 16.02 -11.85
N ILE A 120 -1.72 17.15 -11.41
CA ILE A 120 -3.02 17.25 -10.74
C ILE A 120 -3.75 18.50 -11.22
N SER A 121 -5.05 18.36 -11.47
CA SER A 121 -5.93 19.48 -11.80
C SER A 121 -7.34 19.29 -11.25
N ILE A 122 -7.95 20.37 -10.76
CA ILE A 122 -9.37 20.38 -10.35
C ILE A 122 -10.23 20.49 -11.62
N THR A 123 -11.30 19.71 -11.71
CA THR A 123 -12.24 19.76 -12.84
C THR A 123 -13.07 21.04 -12.80
N GLU A 124 -13.69 21.43 -13.92
CA GLU A 124 -14.47 22.68 -14.00
C GLU A 124 -15.60 22.77 -12.97
N ARG A 125 -16.20 21.64 -12.59
CA ARG A 125 -17.25 21.57 -11.55
C ARG A 125 -16.71 21.82 -10.14
N GLY A 126 -15.42 21.60 -9.90
CA GLY A 126 -14.78 21.82 -8.60
C GLY A 126 -15.08 20.76 -7.53
N ASP A 127 -15.73 19.66 -7.90
CA ASP A 127 -16.10 18.54 -7.02
C ASP A 127 -15.21 17.30 -7.23
N THR A 128 -14.41 17.29 -8.30
CA THR A 128 -13.41 16.24 -8.57
C THR A 128 -12.06 16.83 -8.98
N ALA A 129 -11.00 16.01 -8.88
CA ALA A 129 -9.68 16.31 -9.42
C ALA A 129 -9.14 15.13 -10.24
N LEU A 130 -8.46 15.44 -11.33
CA LEU A 130 -7.67 14.48 -12.11
C LEU A 130 -6.27 14.41 -11.52
N VAL A 131 -5.81 13.21 -11.18
CA VAL A 131 -4.51 12.95 -10.54
C VAL A 131 -3.71 11.91 -11.32
N GLY A 132 -2.45 12.21 -11.62
CA GLY A 132 -1.57 11.29 -12.34
C GLY A 132 -1.15 10.07 -11.50
N GLY A 133 -0.97 8.92 -12.15
CA GLY A 133 -0.63 7.63 -11.54
C GLY A 133 0.65 7.64 -10.69
N GLY A 134 1.56 8.56 -10.99
CA GLY A 134 2.81 8.73 -10.30
C GLY A 134 2.76 9.64 -9.08
N ILE A 135 1.73 10.46 -8.87
CA ILE A 135 1.72 11.53 -7.86
C ILE A 135 1.90 10.99 -6.43
N LEU A 136 2.61 11.72 -5.57
CA LEU A 136 2.71 11.39 -4.14
C LEU A 136 1.57 11.99 -3.35
N ASN A 137 1.26 11.38 -2.20
CA ASN A 137 0.24 11.84 -1.28
C ASN A 137 0.42 13.32 -0.87
N SER A 138 1.65 13.72 -0.52
CA SER A 138 1.93 15.11 -0.17
C SER A 138 1.82 16.10 -1.35
N GLU A 139 2.01 15.65 -2.59
CA GLU A 139 1.84 16.51 -3.77
C GLU A 139 0.34 16.78 -4.02
N VAL A 140 -0.53 15.77 -3.85
CA VAL A 140 -1.99 15.94 -3.88
C VAL A 140 -2.45 16.88 -2.78
N LEU A 141 -1.98 16.65 -1.56
CA LEU A 141 -2.39 17.40 -0.38
C LEU A 141 -2.02 18.87 -0.50
N ASP A 142 -0.76 19.20 -0.85
CA ASP A 142 -0.30 20.58 -1.05
C ASP A 142 -1.13 21.30 -2.12
N TYR A 143 -1.38 20.63 -3.26
CA TYR A 143 -2.12 21.23 -4.36
C TYR A 143 -3.57 21.53 -3.98
N LEU A 144 -4.30 20.55 -3.43
CA LEU A 144 -5.69 20.76 -3.05
C LEU A 144 -5.82 21.80 -1.95
N TRP A 145 -4.94 21.74 -0.94
CA TRP A 145 -4.95 22.69 0.18
C TRP A 145 -4.78 24.13 -0.30
N ALA A 146 -3.85 24.37 -1.23
CA ALA A 146 -3.62 25.68 -1.84
C ALA A 146 -4.82 26.22 -2.65
N HIS A 147 -5.70 25.33 -3.12
CA HIS A 147 -6.92 25.69 -3.86
C HIS A 147 -8.18 25.71 -2.98
N GLY A 148 -8.04 25.67 -1.65
CA GLY A 148 -9.20 25.66 -0.74
C GLY A 148 -9.96 24.33 -0.76
N LYS A 149 -9.32 23.25 -1.22
CA LYS A 149 -9.90 21.91 -1.34
C LYS A 149 -9.17 20.92 -0.45
N GLN A 150 -9.80 19.78 -0.22
CA GLN A 150 -9.24 18.63 0.48
C GLN A 150 -9.84 17.33 -0.06
N THR A 151 -9.28 16.20 0.32
CA THR A 151 -9.85 14.87 0.05
C THR A 151 -9.42 13.91 1.15
N MET A 152 -9.84 12.65 1.03
CA MET A 152 -9.25 11.57 1.82
C MET A 152 -7.81 11.33 1.34
N THR A 153 -6.86 11.36 2.27
CA THR A 153 -5.44 11.15 2.01
C THR A 153 -4.88 10.01 2.84
N THR A 154 -3.77 9.42 2.41
CA THR A 154 -3.08 8.41 3.22
C THR A 154 -2.27 9.08 4.31
N ALA A 155 -1.87 8.34 5.35
CA ALA A 155 -1.18 8.92 6.50
C ALA A 155 0.26 9.41 6.21
N CYS A 156 0.92 8.84 5.19
CA CYS A 156 2.35 9.06 4.94
C CYS A 156 2.60 9.91 3.67
N ALA A 157 3.43 10.95 3.81
CA ALA A 157 3.63 11.99 2.79
C ALA A 157 4.34 11.51 1.51
N CYS A 158 5.25 10.54 1.64
CA CYS A 158 6.09 10.03 0.56
C CYS A 158 5.52 8.81 -0.17
N VAL A 159 4.36 8.30 0.25
CA VAL A 159 3.65 7.20 -0.43
C VAL A 159 3.05 7.74 -1.74
N GLY A 160 3.03 6.91 -2.79
CA GLY A 160 2.28 7.23 -4.02
C GLY A 160 0.79 7.31 -3.70
N TYR A 161 0.07 8.32 -4.20
CA TYR A 161 -1.33 8.52 -3.84
C TYR A 161 -2.24 7.41 -4.40
N ILE A 162 -2.00 6.98 -5.64
CA ILE A 162 -2.84 5.99 -6.33
C ILE A 162 -2.65 4.57 -5.80
N SER A 163 -1.43 4.17 -5.45
CA SER A 163 -1.17 2.76 -5.12
C SER A 163 -2.00 2.26 -3.92
N PRO A 164 -2.11 3.00 -2.80
CA PRO A 164 -2.95 2.59 -1.67
C PRO A 164 -4.45 2.56 -1.99
N ILE A 165 -4.95 3.46 -2.86
CA ILE A 165 -6.35 3.46 -3.32
C ILE A 165 -6.72 2.08 -3.88
N LEU A 166 -5.81 1.45 -4.61
CA LEU A 166 -6.06 0.15 -5.23
C LEU A 166 -6.30 -0.99 -4.24
N GLY A 167 -5.78 -0.86 -3.01
CA GLY A 167 -5.98 -1.80 -1.92
C GLY A 167 -6.99 -1.35 -0.86
N GLY A 168 -7.70 -0.23 -1.08
CA GLY A 168 -8.60 0.40 -0.10
C GLY A 168 -8.10 1.79 0.28
N GLY A 169 -6.95 1.87 0.94
CA GLY A 169 -6.33 3.14 1.35
C GLY A 169 -6.93 3.66 2.64
N HIS A 170 -6.23 3.47 3.76
CA HIS A 170 -6.51 4.09 5.06
C HIS A 170 -5.73 5.39 5.23
N GLY A 171 -6.28 6.30 6.02
CA GLY A 171 -5.63 7.56 6.35
C GLY A 171 -6.57 8.65 6.84
N TRP A 172 -6.13 9.89 6.70
CA TRP A 172 -6.82 11.07 7.21
C TRP A 172 -8.17 11.30 6.54
N ASN A 173 -9.13 11.84 7.31
CA ASN A 173 -10.50 12.13 6.88
C ASN A 173 -11.36 10.91 6.49
N GLN A 174 -10.85 9.67 6.64
CA GLN A 174 -11.62 8.50 6.20
C GLN A 174 -12.93 8.32 6.98
N GLY A 175 -12.99 8.81 8.23
CA GLY A 175 -14.20 8.81 9.03
C GLY A 175 -15.33 9.63 8.40
N ARG A 176 -14.99 10.70 7.67
CA ARG A 176 -15.96 11.59 7.00
C ARG A 176 -16.33 11.09 5.61
N TYR A 177 -15.34 10.65 4.84
CA TYR A 177 -15.51 10.43 3.40
C TYR A 177 -15.46 8.96 2.97
N GLY A 178 -15.07 8.05 3.85
CA GLY A 178 -14.78 6.65 3.51
C GLY A 178 -13.30 6.46 3.18
N LEU A 179 -12.93 5.29 2.70
CA LEU A 179 -11.55 4.98 2.28
C LEU A 179 -11.13 5.78 1.05
N ALA A 180 -9.85 5.74 0.72
CA ALA A 180 -9.31 6.38 -0.48
C ALA A 180 -9.96 5.80 -1.75
N ALA A 181 -10.20 4.49 -1.76
CA ALA A 181 -10.95 3.76 -2.79
C ALA A 181 -12.38 4.27 -2.99
N ASP A 182 -13.03 4.80 -1.94
CA ASP A 182 -14.39 5.34 -2.03
C ASP A 182 -14.44 6.74 -2.66
N GLN A 183 -13.27 7.38 -2.79
CA GLN A 183 -13.12 8.67 -3.47
C GLN A 183 -12.92 8.50 -4.97
N LEU A 184 -12.59 7.30 -5.45
CA LEU A 184 -12.38 7.06 -6.87
C LEU A 184 -13.70 7.22 -7.64
N VAL A 185 -13.68 8.04 -8.69
CA VAL A 185 -14.80 8.27 -9.61
C VAL A 185 -14.58 7.49 -10.90
N SER A 186 -13.38 7.61 -11.46
CA SER A 186 -12.94 6.88 -12.65
C SER A 186 -11.42 6.75 -12.66
N ALA A 187 -10.88 5.88 -13.50
CA ALA A 187 -9.46 5.82 -13.78
C ALA A 187 -9.17 5.48 -15.25
N HIS A 188 -8.07 6.00 -15.75
CA HIS A 188 -7.41 5.52 -16.95
C HIS A 188 -6.39 4.45 -16.55
N MET A 189 -6.41 3.32 -17.26
CA MET A 189 -5.57 2.17 -16.96
C MET A 189 -4.99 1.55 -18.24
N VAL A 190 -3.73 1.13 -18.17
CA VAL A 190 -3.10 0.30 -19.21
C VAL A 190 -3.05 -1.15 -18.74
N LEU A 191 -3.68 -2.03 -19.53
CA LEU A 191 -3.75 -3.47 -19.29
C LEU A 191 -2.46 -4.20 -19.68
N ALA A 192 -2.37 -5.48 -19.33
CA ALA A 192 -1.19 -6.31 -19.55
C ALA A 192 -0.77 -6.45 -21.02
N ASN A 193 -1.72 -6.27 -21.95
CA ASN A 193 -1.49 -6.32 -23.38
C ASN A 193 -1.15 -4.94 -24.00
N GLY A 194 -1.05 -3.88 -23.20
CA GLY A 194 -0.79 -2.51 -23.65
C GLY A 194 -2.05 -1.72 -24.04
N THR A 195 -3.25 -2.29 -23.91
CA THR A 195 -4.51 -1.58 -24.19
C THR A 195 -4.80 -0.58 -23.08
N ALA A 196 -5.04 0.69 -23.45
CA ALA A 196 -5.55 1.70 -22.54
C ALA A 196 -7.09 1.63 -22.46
N ILE A 197 -7.63 1.69 -21.25
CA ILE A 197 -9.07 1.66 -20.98
C ILE A 197 -9.45 2.72 -19.93
N THR A 198 -10.72 3.11 -19.95
CA THR A 198 -11.34 3.87 -18.85
C THR A 198 -12.18 2.92 -18.01
N VAL A 199 -12.03 3.01 -16.69
CA VAL A 199 -12.78 2.25 -15.69
C VAL A 199 -13.56 3.22 -14.80
N GLY A 200 -14.85 2.97 -14.60
CA GLY A 200 -15.79 3.81 -13.86
C GLY A 200 -17.15 3.14 -13.77
N GLU A 201 -18.12 3.78 -13.13
CA GLU A 201 -19.48 3.23 -12.99
C GLU A 201 -20.15 2.96 -14.35
N ASP A 202 -19.93 3.84 -15.33
CA ASP A 202 -20.51 3.74 -16.67
C ASP A 202 -19.56 3.09 -17.71
N SER A 203 -18.40 2.58 -17.28
CA SER A 203 -17.38 2.03 -18.19
C SER A 203 -16.54 0.97 -17.49
N ASN A 204 -16.68 -0.30 -17.88
CA ASN A 204 -16.06 -1.44 -17.18
C ASN A 204 -16.41 -1.50 -15.66
N PRO A 205 -17.70 -1.46 -15.27
CA PRO A 205 -18.11 -1.33 -13.86
C PRO A 205 -17.63 -2.48 -12.96
N ASP A 206 -17.53 -3.70 -13.48
CA ASP A 206 -17.02 -4.84 -12.70
C ASP A 206 -15.53 -4.69 -12.39
N LEU A 207 -14.73 -4.16 -13.32
CA LEU A 207 -13.33 -3.84 -13.05
C LEU A 207 -13.22 -2.62 -12.13
N PHE A 208 -14.09 -1.61 -12.28
CA PHE A 208 -14.15 -0.47 -11.35
C PHE A 208 -14.47 -0.90 -9.90
N TRP A 209 -15.32 -1.90 -9.72
CA TRP A 209 -15.53 -2.56 -8.43
C TRP A 209 -14.24 -3.23 -7.93
N ALA A 210 -13.53 -3.96 -8.80
CA ALA A 210 -12.33 -4.71 -8.43
C ALA A 210 -11.14 -3.84 -8.06
N ILE A 211 -10.94 -2.71 -8.74
CA ILE A 211 -9.81 -1.82 -8.46
C ILE A 211 -9.95 -1.06 -7.14
N ARG A 212 -11.14 -1.04 -6.54
CA ARG A 212 -11.40 -0.48 -5.22
C ARG A 212 -11.20 -1.56 -4.15
N GLY A 213 -9.98 -2.12 -4.07
CA GLY A 213 -9.59 -3.13 -3.07
C GLY A 213 -8.63 -4.22 -3.55
N ALA A 214 -8.56 -4.49 -4.86
CA ALA A 214 -7.65 -5.48 -5.44
C ALA A 214 -6.93 -4.98 -6.71
N GLY A 215 -6.85 -3.66 -6.91
CA GLY A 215 -6.55 -3.04 -8.20
C GLY A 215 -5.18 -3.31 -8.79
N HIS A 216 -4.17 -3.58 -7.96
CA HIS A 216 -2.82 -3.94 -8.38
C HIS A 216 -2.75 -5.21 -9.26
N ASN A 217 -3.83 -5.99 -9.32
CA ASN A 217 -3.92 -7.21 -10.12
C ASN A 217 -4.30 -7.02 -11.59
N PHE A 218 -4.74 -5.83 -12.02
CA PHE A 218 -5.47 -5.70 -13.30
C PHE A 218 -4.84 -4.74 -14.31
N GLY A 219 -4.01 -3.80 -13.88
CA GLY A 219 -3.44 -2.80 -14.79
C GLY A 219 -2.64 -1.72 -14.07
N ILE A 220 -2.01 -0.87 -14.88
CA ILE A 220 -1.31 0.33 -14.39
C ILE A 220 -2.25 1.51 -14.51
N VAL A 221 -2.65 2.10 -13.38
CA VAL A 221 -3.41 3.37 -13.39
C VAL A 221 -2.49 4.52 -13.79
N THR A 222 -2.83 5.18 -14.89
CA THR A 222 -2.10 6.32 -15.47
C THR A 222 -2.66 7.65 -15.00
N GLN A 223 -3.97 7.71 -14.77
CA GLN A 223 -4.68 8.85 -14.20
C GLN A 223 -5.92 8.36 -13.44
N ALA A 224 -6.29 9.03 -12.36
CA ALA A 224 -7.56 8.81 -11.68
C ALA A 224 -8.33 10.12 -11.52
N GLU A 225 -9.65 10.05 -11.62
CA GLU A 225 -10.55 11.10 -11.16
C GLU A 225 -10.98 10.77 -9.74
N ILE A 226 -10.75 11.69 -8.81
CA ILE A 226 -11.10 11.54 -7.40
C ILE A 226 -12.06 12.62 -6.93
N LYS A 227 -12.92 12.29 -5.97
CA LYS A 227 -13.73 13.26 -5.24
C LYS A 227 -12.84 14.19 -4.43
N ILE A 228 -13.20 15.47 -4.42
CA ILE A 228 -12.61 16.50 -3.56
C ILE A 228 -13.72 17.29 -2.87
N TYR A 229 -13.38 17.91 -1.75
CA TYR A 229 -14.32 18.61 -0.89
C TYR A 229 -13.79 19.99 -0.58
N ASP A 230 -14.69 20.94 -0.33
CA ASP A 230 -14.30 22.25 0.16
C ASP A 230 -13.64 22.12 1.53
N ARG A 231 -12.63 22.97 1.76
CA ARG A 231 -12.10 23.16 3.11
C ARG A 231 -13.11 23.93 3.94
N GLU A 232 -13.30 23.44 5.16
CA GLU A 232 -14.06 24.16 6.18
C GLU A 232 -13.05 24.77 7.15
N PRO A 233 -12.87 26.10 7.18
CA PRO A 233 -11.84 26.73 8.03
C PRO A 233 -11.93 26.35 9.51
N SER A 234 -13.12 26.01 10.01
CA SER A 234 -13.32 25.51 11.38
C SER A 234 -12.74 24.12 11.65
N LEU A 235 -12.46 23.33 10.61
CA LEU A 235 -11.93 21.96 10.65
C LEU A 235 -10.54 21.84 10.02
N ASP A 236 -9.89 22.97 9.71
CA ASP A 236 -8.54 22.97 9.12
C ASP A 236 -7.50 22.48 10.13
N ASN A 237 -7.73 22.72 11.43
CA ASN A 237 -6.81 22.36 12.49
C ASN A 237 -6.93 20.88 12.90
N TRP A 238 -5.78 20.27 13.11
CA TRP A 238 -5.60 18.96 13.74
C TRP A 238 -4.76 19.15 14.98
N THR A 239 -5.33 18.85 16.14
CA THR A 239 -4.63 18.87 17.43
C THR A 239 -4.19 17.46 17.77
N VAL A 240 -2.93 17.30 18.15
CA VAL A 240 -2.33 16.01 18.49
C VAL A 240 -1.69 16.11 19.86
N ASP A 241 -2.07 15.20 20.77
CA ASP A 241 -1.37 14.93 22.01
C ASP A 241 -0.57 13.63 21.85
N VAL A 242 0.73 13.67 22.18
CA VAL A 242 1.62 12.52 22.17
C VAL A 242 2.06 12.25 23.60
N LEU A 243 1.66 11.10 24.12
CA LEU A 243 1.86 10.70 25.51
C LEU A 243 2.66 9.40 25.55
N SER A 244 3.85 9.44 26.16
CA SER A 244 4.69 8.26 26.32
C SER A 244 4.59 7.71 27.74
N PHE A 245 4.44 6.40 27.85
CA PHE A 245 4.32 5.66 29.10
C PHE A 245 5.33 4.52 29.15
N THR A 246 5.69 4.13 30.37
CA THR A 246 6.38 2.87 30.63
C THR A 246 5.45 1.68 30.35
N HIS A 247 6.03 0.53 30.02
CA HIS A 247 5.28 -0.66 29.58
C HIS A 247 4.20 -1.13 30.57
N ASP A 248 4.36 -0.90 31.87
CA ASP A 248 3.40 -1.28 32.92
C ASP A 248 2.05 -0.54 32.81
N LYS A 249 1.99 0.57 32.06
CA LYS A 249 0.74 1.31 31.81
C LYS A 249 -0.04 0.82 30.61
N MET A 250 0.51 -0.09 29.79
CA MET A 250 -0.07 -0.50 28.51
C MET A 250 -1.55 -0.88 28.65
N GLU A 251 -1.88 -1.75 29.60
CA GLU A 251 -3.26 -2.22 29.77
C GLU A 251 -4.23 -1.11 30.15
N SER A 252 -3.79 -0.19 31.01
CA SER A 252 -4.62 0.96 31.41
C SER A 252 -4.88 1.87 30.21
N VAL A 253 -3.84 2.11 29.40
CA VAL A 253 -3.93 2.87 28.15
C VAL A 253 -4.93 2.23 27.19
N VAL A 254 -4.75 0.96 26.84
CA VAL A 254 -5.62 0.31 25.84
C VAL A 254 -7.05 0.13 26.36
N ASN A 255 -7.24 -0.06 27.67
CA ASN A 255 -8.58 -0.10 28.26
C ASN A 255 -9.30 1.24 28.14
N ILE A 256 -8.60 2.38 28.32
CA ILE A 256 -9.17 3.71 28.07
C ILE A 256 -9.56 3.83 26.60
N VAL A 257 -8.65 3.49 25.68
CA VAL A 257 -8.89 3.61 24.24
C VAL A 257 -10.03 2.70 23.76
N ASN A 258 -10.16 1.50 24.32
CA ASN A 258 -11.28 0.60 24.06
C ASN A 258 -12.65 1.21 24.42
N THR A 259 -12.71 2.13 25.39
CA THR A 259 -13.97 2.87 25.66
C THR A 259 -14.37 3.79 24.52
N TRP A 260 -13.41 4.29 23.74
CA TRP A 260 -13.66 5.11 22.57
C TRP A 260 -14.12 4.26 21.39
N LEU A 261 -13.44 3.13 21.16
CA LEU A 261 -13.76 2.15 20.11
C LEU A 261 -15.16 1.54 20.29
N GLY A 262 -15.55 1.24 21.52
CA GLY A 262 -16.88 0.73 21.86
C GLY A 262 -17.98 1.78 21.92
N SER A 263 -17.67 3.06 21.73
CA SER A 263 -18.67 4.13 21.82
C SER A 263 -19.53 4.17 20.55
N PRO A 264 -20.87 4.07 20.65
CA PRO A 264 -21.76 4.22 19.49
C PRO A 264 -21.76 5.64 18.92
N ASN A 265 -21.28 6.61 19.70
CA ASN A 265 -21.17 8.02 19.32
C ASN A 265 -19.69 8.43 19.19
N ARG A 266 -18.81 7.51 18.77
CA ARG A 266 -17.41 7.84 18.50
C ARG A 266 -17.35 9.00 17.48
N SER A 267 -16.70 10.09 17.88
CA SER A 267 -16.54 11.29 17.07
C SER A 267 -15.80 10.97 15.78
N VAL A 268 -16.25 11.58 14.68
CA VAL A 268 -15.63 11.42 13.36
C VAL A 268 -14.29 12.16 13.26
N GLU A 269 -14.05 13.10 14.17
CA GLU A 269 -12.82 13.86 14.33
C GLU A 269 -11.72 13.06 15.06
N LEU A 270 -12.07 11.98 15.77
CA LEU A 270 -11.15 11.25 16.64
C LEU A 270 -10.45 10.09 15.93
N GLU A 271 -9.14 10.22 15.84
CA GLU A 271 -8.20 9.17 15.47
C GLU A 271 -7.22 8.94 16.63
N HIS A 272 -6.63 7.76 16.69
CA HIS A 272 -5.57 7.49 17.65
C HIS A 272 -4.60 6.45 17.10
N TYR A 273 -3.33 6.61 17.42
CA TYR A 273 -2.33 5.57 17.20
C TYR A 273 -1.72 5.16 18.53
N ILE A 274 -1.34 3.89 18.64
CA ILE A 274 -0.47 3.40 19.72
C ILE A 274 0.77 2.82 19.07
N MET A 275 1.95 3.16 19.58
CA MET A 275 3.22 2.61 19.13
C MET A 275 3.95 1.95 20.29
N PHE A 276 4.49 0.76 20.04
CA PHE A 276 5.50 0.16 20.88
C PHE A 276 6.86 0.24 20.18
N TYR A 277 7.85 0.82 20.83
CA TYR A 277 9.23 0.89 20.33
C TYR A 277 10.21 1.09 21.49
N PHE A 278 11.51 0.99 21.24
CA PHE A 278 12.53 1.19 22.28
C PHE A 278 12.95 2.66 22.39
N ASP A 279 12.79 3.26 23.57
CA ASP A 279 13.34 4.59 23.88
C ASP A 279 14.14 4.54 25.19
N PRO A 280 15.49 4.48 25.12
CA PRO A 280 16.33 4.39 26.31
C PRO A 280 16.29 5.65 27.19
N LYS A 281 15.68 6.75 26.73
CA LYS A 281 15.46 7.95 27.56
C LYS A 281 14.33 7.77 28.58
N ILE A 282 13.43 6.81 28.35
CA ILE A 282 12.27 6.53 29.21
C ILE A 282 12.46 5.19 29.93
N ASP A 283 12.82 4.13 29.20
CA ASP A 283 13.09 2.80 29.75
C ASP A 283 14.25 2.16 28.98
N THR A 284 15.31 1.78 29.70
CA THR A 284 16.53 1.21 29.09
C THR A 284 16.40 -0.26 28.70
N THR A 285 15.31 -0.91 29.10
CA THR A 285 15.15 -2.37 29.00
C THR A 285 13.89 -2.74 28.23
N ASN A 286 12.75 -2.11 28.54
CA ASN A 286 11.46 -2.48 27.97
C ASN A 286 11.03 -1.51 26.86
N PRO A 287 10.20 -1.95 25.90
CA PRO A 287 9.57 -1.04 24.95
C PRO A 287 8.68 -0.03 25.68
N VAL A 288 8.65 1.20 25.18
CA VAL A 288 7.73 2.24 25.63
C VAL A 288 6.39 2.13 24.92
N VAL A 289 5.33 2.63 25.55
CA VAL A 289 3.99 2.74 24.97
C VAL A 289 3.73 4.20 24.66
N VAL A 290 3.59 4.54 23.39
CA VAL A 290 3.31 5.92 22.96
C VAL A 290 1.93 6.00 22.35
N VAL A 291 1.09 6.87 22.91
CA VAL A 291 -0.28 7.12 22.45
C VAL A 291 -0.32 8.46 21.76
N PHE A 292 -0.84 8.46 20.55
CA PHE A 292 -1.19 9.66 19.79
C PHE A 292 -2.70 9.81 19.88
N VAL A 293 -3.19 10.86 20.54
CA VAL A 293 -4.59 11.27 20.47
C VAL A 293 -4.68 12.34 19.42
N ILE A 294 -5.34 12.04 18.30
CA ILE A 294 -5.37 12.89 17.12
C ILE A 294 -6.82 13.35 16.92
N TYR A 295 -7.03 14.67 16.90
CA TYR A 295 -8.36 15.23 16.79
C TYR A 295 -8.42 16.32 15.73
N GLN A 296 -9.33 16.19 14.78
CA GLN A 296 -9.63 17.26 13.82
C GLN A 296 -10.43 18.38 14.50
N GLY A 297 -9.69 19.33 15.07
CA GLY A 297 -10.20 20.55 15.67
C GLY A 297 -9.07 21.32 16.36
N THR A 298 -9.41 22.48 16.91
CA THR A 298 -8.46 23.36 17.62
C THR A 298 -8.12 22.88 19.04
N SER A 299 -8.80 21.86 19.55
CA SER A 299 -8.58 21.28 20.87
C SER A 299 -9.15 19.87 20.94
N ILE A 300 -8.48 18.98 21.68
CA ILE A 300 -8.97 17.62 21.95
C ILE A 300 -9.98 17.68 23.11
N PRO A 301 -11.19 17.10 22.98
CA PRO A 301 -12.13 16.98 24.09
C PRO A 301 -11.51 16.26 25.30
N THR A 302 -11.71 16.80 26.50
CA THR A 302 -11.04 16.32 27.72
C THR A 302 -11.33 14.86 28.06
N GLN A 303 -12.49 14.34 27.65
CA GLN A 303 -12.85 12.92 27.80
C GLN A 303 -11.84 11.95 27.13
N TYR A 304 -11.08 12.42 26.13
CA TYR A 304 -10.05 11.62 25.45
C TYR A 304 -8.64 11.82 26.03
N THR A 305 -8.41 12.89 26.80
CA THR A 305 -7.06 13.23 27.31
C THR A 305 -6.95 13.08 28.82
N GLU A 306 -7.93 13.51 29.61
CA GLU A 306 -7.90 13.46 31.09
C GLU A 306 -7.60 12.05 31.63
N PRO A 307 -8.26 10.97 31.15
CA PRO A 307 -7.97 9.62 31.65
C PRO A 307 -6.53 9.18 31.38
N LEU A 308 -5.94 9.60 30.26
CA LEU A 308 -4.55 9.26 29.90
C LEU A 308 -3.55 10.07 30.73
N TYR A 309 -3.79 11.37 30.93
CA TYR A 309 -2.96 12.20 31.81
C TYR A 309 -3.00 11.73 33.27
N ALA A 310 -4.14 11.20 33.73
CA ALA A 310 -4.27 10.62 35.07
C ALA A 310 -3.35 9.40 35.30
N LEU A 311 -2.86 8.75 34.24
CA LEU A 311 -1.87 7.68 34.32
C LEU A 311 -0.43 8.17 34.53
N SER A 312 -0.21 9.49 34.62
CA SER A 312 1.11 10.13 34.77
C SER A 312 2.09 9.74 33.65
N PRO A 313 1.90 10.24 32.41
CA PRO A 313 2.81 9.94 31.30
C PRO A 313 4.24 10.38 31.64
N ALA A 314 5.22 9.58 31.19
CA ALA A 314 6.65 9.87 31.36
C ALA A 314 7.05 11.13 30.56
N THR A 315 6.50 11.29 29.36
CA THR A 315 6.60 12.51 28.58
C THR A 315 5.25 12.82 27.94
N SER A 316 4.97 14.11 27.74
CA SER A 316 3.81 14.57 27.01
C SER A 316 4.17 15.76 26.15
N THR A 317 3.81 15.73 24.88
CA THR A 317 3.87 16.89 23.99
C THR A 317 2.52 17.07 23.32
N SER A 318 2.18 18.32 23.01
CA SER A 318 0.98 18.64 22.26
C SER A 318 1.32 19.61 21.15
N GLY A 319 0.55 19.56 20.08
CA GLY A 319 0.72 20.49 18.98
C GLY A 319 -0.48 20.54 18.07
N GLN A 320 -0.46 21.52 17.18
CA GLN A 320 -1.46 21.67 16.14
C GLN A 320 -0.79 21.79 14.79
N ALA A 321 -1.44 21.28 13.76
CA ALA A 321 -1.09 21.50 12.37
C ALA A 321 -2.36 21.56 11.54
N ASP A 322 -2.24 21.91 10.27
CA ASP A 322 -3.28 21.58 9.31
C ASP A 322 -3.14 20.14 8.79
N LEU A 323 -4.05 19.71 7.93
CA LEU A 323 -3.99 18.38 7.31
C LEU A 323 -2.66 18.15 6.58
N ALA A 324 -2.09 19.18 5.93
CA ALA A 324 -0.80 19.10 5.25
C ALA A 324 0.38 18.86 6.21
N GLY A 325 0.29 19.40 7.43
CA GLY A 325 1.33 19.27 8.45
C GLY A 325 1.13 18.18 9.49
N VAL A 326 -0.04 17.56 9.61
CA VAL A 326 -0.36 16.63 10.73
C VAL A 326 0.54 15.39 10.75
N SER A 327 0.97 14.89 9.59
CA SER A 327 1.87 13.73 9.51
C SER A 327 3.24 13.94 10.16
N ARG A 328 3.66 15.18 10.47
CA ARG A 328 4.91 15.45 11.20
C ARG A 328 4.90 14.89 12.62
N PHE A 329 3.72 14.81 13.25
CA PHE A 329 3.60 14.29 14.62
C PHE A 329 3.91 12.80 14.69
N THR A 330 3.65 12.06 13.60
CA THR A 330 3.90 10.61 13.49
C THR A 330 5.21 10.30 12.76
N GLY A 331 6.03 11.31 12.48
CA GLY A 331 7.27 11.17 11.70
C GLY A 331 7.04 10.72 10.25
N ALA A 332 5.82 10.90 9.73
CA ALA A 332 5.39 10.48 8.40
C ALA A 332 5.29 11.65 7.40
N ASP A 333 5.93 12.77 7.71
CA ASP A 333 6.16 13.86 6.77
C ASP A 333 7.34 13.55 5.82
N ARG A 334 7.59 14.42 4.84
CA ARG A 334 8.51 14.17 3.71
C ARG A 334 9.94 13.80 4.13
N THR A 335 10.37 14.28 5.29
CA THR A 335 11.73 14.12 5.81
C THR A 335 11.76 13.33 7.12
N GLY A 336 10.61 12.84 7.59
CA GLY A 336 10.50 12.09 8.83
C GLY A 336 11.01 10.65 8.69
N ALA A 337 11.24 10.00 9.83
CA ALA A 337 11.79 8.64 9.91
C ALA A 337 10.92 7.61 9.16
N SER A 338 9.61 7.78 9.12
CA SER A 338 8.70 6.88 8.39
C SER A 338 8.88 6.97 6.88
N CYS A 339 9.47 8.06 6.36
CA CYS A 339 9.78 8.22 4.93
C CYS A 339 11.23 7.86 4.56
N GLU A 340 12.04 7.43 5.53
CA GLU A 340 13.40 6.97 5.28
C GLU A 340 13.43 5.75 4.36
N LYS A 341 14.38 5.72 3.42
CA LYS A 341 14.55 4.64 2.44
C LYS A 341 15.81 3.85 2.72
N GLY A 342 15.88 2.63 2.19
CA GLY A 342 17.07 1.78 2.29
C GLY A 342 17.07 0.80 3.46
N LEU A 343 16.14 0.94 4.42
CA LEU A 343 15.97 0.00 5.52
C LEU A 343 15.22 -1.26 5.06
N THR A 344 15.56 -2.40 5.66
CA THR A 344 14.71 -3.59 5.53
C THR A 344 13.48 -3.38 6.40
N ARG A 345 12.30 -3.60 5.80
CA ARG A 345 11.01 -3.51 6.48
C ARG A 345 10.16 -4.74 6.15
N SER A 346 9.68 -5.40 7.20
CA SER A 346 8.68 -6.46 7.09
C SER A 346 7.48 -6.09 7.94
N VAL A 347 6.29 -6.22 7.34
CA VAL A 347 5.02 -5.92 8.01
C VAL A 347 4.12 -7.14 7.94
N VAL A 348 3.38 -7.38 9.01
CA VAL A 348 2.49 -8.53 9.17
C VAL A 348 1.17 -8.07 9.80
N PRO A 349 0.26 -7.49 9.01
CA PRO A 349 -0.89 -6.78 9.54
C PRO A 349 -1.95 -7.74 10.10
N VAL A 350 -2.67 -7.27 11.11
CA VAL A 350 -3.90 -7.87 11.66
C VAL A 350 -4.94 -6.78 11.76
N SER A 351 -6.13 -7.01 11.19
CA SER A 351 -7.28 -6.17 11.46
C SER A 351 -7.96 -6.58 12.77
N ALA A 352 -8.43 -5.60 13.54
CA ALA A 352 -9.19 -5.85 14.77
C ALA A 352 -10.28 -4.78 14.98
N THR A 353 -11.27 -5.08 15.82
CA THR A 353 -12.32 -4.14 16.22
C THR A 353 -12.07 -3.49 17.58
N THR A 354 -11.25 -4.12 18.42
CA THR A 354 -10.85 -3.68 19.77
C THR A 354 -9.43 -4.15 20.08
N TYR A 355 -8.76 -3.54 21.05
CA TYR A 355 -7.52 -4.08 21.58
C TYR A 355 -7.77 -5.19 22.59
N ASP A 356 -7.02 -6.28 22.51
CA ASP A 356 -6.94 -7.29 23.57
C ASP A 356 -5.72 -7.02 24.48
N PRO A 357 -5.92 -6.62 25.75
CA PRO A 357 -4.82 -6.29 26.65
C PRO A 357 -3.88 -7.47 26.93
N ALA A 358 -4.38 -8.71 26.94
CA ALA A 358 -3.57 -9.88 27.24
C ALA A 358 -2.59 -10.19 26.11
N SER A 359 -3.05 -10.15 24.86
CA SER A 359 -2.22 -10.29 23.66
C SER A 359 -1.20 -9.17 23.54
N LEU A 360 -1.58 -7.90 23.76
CA LEU A 360 -0.61 -6.80 23.69
C LEU A 360 0.47 -6.87 24.80
N ARG A 361 0.15 -7.43 25.98
CA ARG A 361 1.14 -7.70 27.02
C ARG A 361 2.17 -8.74 26.56
N GLN A 362 1.69 -9.79 25.87
CA GLN A 362 2.56 -10.79 25.26
C GLN A 362 3.42 -10.19 24.14
N VAL A 363 2.88 -9.29 23.31
CA VAL A 363 3.65 -8.54 22.30
C VAL A 363 4.80 -7.77 22.95
N LEU A 364 4.54 -6.99 24.00
CA LEU A 364 5.59 -6.28 24.73
C LEU A 364 6.64 -7.22 25.33
N THR A 365 6.23 -8.39 25.81
CA THR A 365 7.14 -9.43 26.33
C THR A 365 8.05 -9.98 25.22
N ILE A 366 7.50 -10.25 24.03
CA ILE A 366 8.28 -10.68 22.86
C ILE A 366 9.25 -9.57 22.46
N MET A 367 8.77 -8.34 22.36
CA MET A 367 9.61 -7.19 22.01
C MET A 367 10.77 -7.04 23.00
N ALA A 368 10.54 -7.08 24.31
CA ALA A 368 11.60 -6.98 25.31
C ALA A 368 12.70 -8.07 25.22
N SER A 369 12.42 -9.16 24.51
CA SER A 369 13.39 -10.24 24.23
C SER A 369 14.15 -10.09 22.91
N LEU A 370 13.87 -9.04 22.12
CA LEU A 370 14.52 -8.81 20.84
C LEU A 370 16.03 -8.55 21.01
N PRO A 371 16.88 -9.05 20.08
CA PRO A 371 18.28 -8.69 20.07
C PRO A 371 18.47 -7.20 19.71
N PRO A 372 19.61 -6.59 20.10
CA PRO A 372 19.89 -5.19 19.77
C PRO A 372 19.84 -4.85 18.27
N SER A 373 20.10 -5.81 17.39
CA SER A 373 20.01 -5.67 15.93
C SER A 373 18.59 -5.40 15.41
N LEU A 374 17.57 -5.69 16.20
CA LEU A 374 16.15 -5.48 15.87
C LEU A 374 15.49 -4.40 16.75
N ASN A 375 16.27 -3.57 17.43
CA ASN A 375 15.75 -2.53 18.34
C ASN A 375 15.02 -1.37 17.63
N GLN A 376 15.14 -1.25 16.30
CA GLN A 376 14.36 -0.31 15.49
C GLN A 376 12.96 -0.86 15.15
N THR A 377 12.62 -2.06 15.62
CA THR A 377 11.28 -2.62 15.48
C THR A 377 10.25 -1.71 16.14
N VAL A 378 9.18 -1.45 15.40
CA VAL A 378 8.02 -0.69 15.86
C VAL A 378 6.80 -1.59 15.72
N VAL A 379 5.99 -1.71 16.75
CA VAL A 379 4.63 -2.23 16.60
C VAL A 379 3.69 -1.04 16.55
N LEU A 380 3.13 -0.78 15.37
CA LEU A 380 2.22 0.32 15.11
C LEU A 380 0.78 -0.18 15.14
N LEU A 381 -0.04 0.43 15.97
CA LEU A 381 -1.44 0.08 16.18
C LEU A 381 -2.29 1.29 15.77
N GLU A 382 -2.83 1.25 14.56
CA GLU A 382 -3.52 2.40 13.97
C GLU A 382 -5.03 2.31 14.20
N GLY A 383 -5.62 3.31 14.87
CA GLY A 383 -7.05 3.41 15.13
C GLY A 383 -7.68 4.62 14.46
N TYR A 384 -8.21 4.42 13.27
CA TYR A 384 -8.85 5.47 12.48
C TYR A 384 -10.32 5.67 12.87
N ALA A 385 -10.89 6.84 12.56
CA ALA A 385 -12.33 7.02 12.54
C ALA A 385 -12.93 6.18 11.39
N THR A 386 -13.97 5.38 11.64
CA THR A 386 -14.56 4.45 10.66
C THR A 386 -16.01 4.74 10.32
N ASN A 387 -16.55 5.87 10.79
CA ASN A 387 -17.98 6.20 10.69
C ASN A 387 -18.52 6.07 9.25
N ARG A 388 -17.88 6.73 8.28
CA ARG A 388 -18.28 6.62 6.88
C ARG A 388 -17.86 5.31 6.23
N VAL A 389 -16.73 4.73 6.64
CA VAL A 389 -16.22 3.43 6.12
C VAL A 389 -17.25 2.33 6.38
N GLY A 390 -17.75 2.21 7.62
CA GLY A 390 -18.74 1.20 8.00
C GLY A 390 -20.15 1.45 7.44
N ALA A 391 -20.44 2.66 6.97
CA ALA A 391 -21.72 2.99 6.32
C ALA A 391 -21.77 2.60 4.84
N ILE A 392 -20.64 2.23 4.23
CA ILE A 392 -20.56 1.81 2.83
C ILE A 392 -20.71 0.27 2.78
N PRO A 393 -21.65 -0.27 1.98
CA PRO A 393 -21.86 -1.72 1.89
C PRO A 393 -20.57 -2.46 1.48
N SER A 394 -20.21 -3.52 2.21
CA SER A 394 -18.99 -4.31 1.95
C SER A 394 -18.97 -4.96 0.56
N ASP A 395 -20.13 -5.20 -0.05
CA ASP A 395 -20.25 -5.75 -1.40
C ASP A 395 -20.11 -4.71 -2.52
N SER A 396 -20.14 -3.42 -2.21
CA SER A 396 -20.04 -2.32 -3.20
C SER A 396 -18.64 -2.12 -3.78
N THR A 397 -17.61 -2.71 -3.16
CA THR A 397 -16.20 -2.65 -3.59
C THR A 397 -15.51 -4.00 -3.37
N ALA A 398 -14.32 -4.20 -3.93
CA ALA A 398 -13.51 -5.38 -3.64
C ALA A 398 -12.83 -5.36 -2.25
N TYR A 399 -12.72 -4.19 -1.62
CA TYR A 399 -12.16 -4.10 -0.27
C TYR A 399 -13.10 -4.79 0.75
N PRO A 400 -12.63 -5.82 1.47
CA PRO A 400 -13.51 -6.68 2.25
C PRO A 400 -13.85 -6.14 3.64
N ASP A 401 -12.94 -5.38 4.26
CA ASP A 401 -12.90 -5.20 5.70
C ASP A 401 -13.52 -3.88 6.19
N ARG A 402 -14.83 -3.72 5.98
CA ARG A 402 -15.55 -2.48 6.38
C ARG A 402 -15.85 -2.38 7.89
N GLU A 403 -15.65 -3.46 8.64
CA GLU A 403 -15.97 -3.55 10.07
C GLU A 403 -14.75 -3.35 10.98
N GLY A 404 -13.53 -3.59 10.46
CA GLY A 404 -12.29 -3.36 11.18
C GLY A 404 -12.16 -1.91 11.66
N GLN A 405 -11.74 -1.72 12.91
CA GLN A 405 -11.48 -0.40 13.50
C GLN A 405 -9.99 -0.11 13.68
N LEU A 406 -9.17 -1.16 13.70
CA LEU A 406 -7.76 -1.12 14.05
C LEU A 406 -6.92 -1.86 13.01
N LEU A 407 -5.81 -1.25 12.60
CA LEU A 407 -4.74 -1.93 11.85
C LEU A 407 -3.57 -2.16 12.80
N LEU A 408 -3.41 -3.40 13.27
CA LEU A 408 -2.33 -3.80 14.16
C LEU A 408 -1.17 -4.35 13.33
N SER A 409 -0.05 -3.65 13.31
CA SER A 409 1.01 -3.91 12.33
C SER A 409 2.40 -3.86 12.98
N PRO A 410 3.05 -5.01 13.19
CA PRO A 410 4.47 -5.09 13.50
C PRO A 410 5.29 -4.68 12.29
N PHE A 411 6.09 -3.62 12.42
CA PHE A 411 7.10 -3.20 11.46
C PHE A 411 8.47 -3.61 11.98
N MET A 412 8.92 -4.79 11.56
CA MET A 412 10.32 -5.16 11.76
C MET A 412 11.16 -4.27 10.86
N THR A 413 11.92 -3.37 11.47
CA THR A 413 12.77 -2.40 10.77
C THR A 413 14.21 -2.59 11.23
N TYR A 414 15.14 -2.70 10.29
CA TYR A 414 16.57 -2.85 10.57
C TYR A 414 17.40 -2.47 9.34
N GLU A 415 18.67 -2.19 9.58
CA GLU A 415 19.65 -1.98 8.52
C GLU A 415 19.72 -3.21 7.60
N ARG A 416 19.95 -2.98 6.31
CA ARG A 416 19.96 -4.06 5.32
C ARG A 416 20.99 -5.13 5.70
N ASN A 417 20.49 -6.29 6.13
CA ASN A 417 21.31 -7.44 6.49
C ASN A 417 20.51 -8.75 6.35
N GLU A 418 20.77 -9.49 5.28
CA GLU A 418 20.07 -10.72 4.94
C GLU A 418 20.19 -11.81 6.03
N SER A 419 21.24 -11.76 6.85
CA SER A 419 21.40 -12.72 7.96
C SER A 419 20.38 -12.54 9.09
N LEU A 420 19.72 -11.38 9.17
CA LEU A 420 18.68 -11.09 10.17
C LEU A 420 17.27 -11.43 9.68
N ASP A 421 17.08 -11.64 8.38
CA ASP A 421 15.74 -11.74 7.78
C ASP A 421 14.92 -12.90 8.33
N ALA A 422 15.55 -14.06 8.56
CA ALA A 422 14.88 -15.23 9.09
C ALA A 422 14.42 -15.03 10.55
N GLU A 423 15.29 -14.46 11.40
CA GLU A 423 14.97 -14.17 12.80
C GLU A 423 13.91 -13.07 12.91
N ALA A 424 14.07 -11.97 12.16
CA ALA A 424 13.08 -10.90 12.11
C ALA A 424 11.72 -11.42 11.66
N TRP A 425 11.70 -12.35 10.69
CA TRP A 425 10.48 -12.99 10.23
C TRP A 425 9.82 -13.86 11.29
N GLU A 426 10.58 -14.73 11.95
CA GLU A 426 10.06 -15.59 13.00
C GLU A 426 9.41 -14.76 14.12
N VAL A 427 10.07 -13.68 14.53
CA VAL A 427 9.53 -12.79 15.56
C VAL A 427 8.29 -12.04 15.07
N ALA A 428 8.30 -11.52 13.83
CA ALA A 428 7.13 -10.88 13.24
C ALA A 428 5.91 -11.82 13.24
N GLY A 429 6.11 -13.07 12.78
CA GLY A 429 5.07 -14.09 12.77
C GLY A 429 4.50 -14.36 14.16
N ARG A 430 5.36 -14.56 15.16
CA ARG A 430 4.93 -14.76 16.56
C ARG A 430 4.12 -13.58 17.10
N ILE A 431 4.55 -12.35 16.83
CA ILE A 431 3.83 -11.13 17.23
C ILE A 431 2.47 -11.07 16.53
N ARG A 432 2.42 -11.34 15.21
CA ARG A 432 1.17 -11.37 14.44
C ARG A 432 0.21 -12.42 14.99
N ASP A 433 0.68 -13.62 15.26
CA ASP A 433 -0.15 -14.74 15.72
C ASP A 433 -0.78 -14.42 17.09
N VAL A 434 0.01 -13.88 18.03
CA VAL A 434 -0.50 -13.41 19.33
C VAL A 434 -1.58 -12.33 19.16
N MET A 435 -1.39 -11.38 18.25
CA MET A 435 -2.40 -10.34 17.99
C MET A 435 -3.64 -10.91 17.31
N ALA A 436 -3.48 -11.81 16.34
CA ALA A 436 -4.57 -12.47 15.64
C ALA A 436 -5.42 -13.32 16.60
N GLU A 437 -4.80 -14.11 17.46
CA GLU A 437 -5.50 -14.88 18.51
C GLU A 437 -6.28 -13.97 19.45
N GLY A 438 -5.71 -12.82 19.82
CA GLY A 438 -6.36 -11.83 20.69
C GLY A 438 -7.63 -11.22 20.09
N THR A 439 -7.77 -11.22 18.76
CA THR A 439 -9.00 -10.73 18.11
C THR A 439 -10.20 -11.67 18.33
N GLY A 440 -9.95 -12.96 18.57
CA GLY A 440 -11.00 -13.98 18.63
C GLY A 440 -11.70 -14.26 17.29
N GLU A 441 -11.20 -13.70 16.19
CA GLU A 441 -11.79 -13.81 14.86
C GLU A 441 -10.82 -14.45 13.86
N ALA A 442 -11.34 -14.80 12.67
CA ALA A 442 -10.48 -15.21 11.56
C ALA A 442 -9.61 -14.03 11.14
N ARG A 443 -8.32 -14.30 10.89
CA ARG A 443 -7.36 -13.28 10.50
C ARG A 443 -7.83 -12.54 9.25
N ARG A 444 -7.64 -11.22 9.25
CA ARG A 444 -7.79 -10.36 8.07
C ARG A 444 -6.55 -9.49 7.97
N ALA A 445 -6.08 -9.30 6.75
CA ALA A 445 -4.85 -8.58 6.47
C ALA A 445 -5.14 -7.47 5.46
N TYR A 446 -4.77 -6.24 5.84
CA TYR A 446 -4.86 -5.12 4.92
C TYR A 446 -3.83 -5.29 3.79
N VAL A 447 -4.33 -5.47 2.57
CA VAL A 447 -3.50 -5.87 1.40
C VAL A 447 -2.32 -4.95 1.12
N ASN A 448 -2.43 -3.64 1.42
CA ASN A 448 -1.32 -2.71 1.21
C ASN A 448 -0.14 -2.92 2.18
N TYR A 449 -0.39 -3.60 3.30
CA TYR A 449 0.63 -3.97 4.29
C TYR A 449 0.99 -5.46 4.22
N ALA A 450 0.32 -6.23 3.36
CA ALA A 450 0.51 -7.66 3.27
C ALA A 450 1.92 -8.02 2.83
N ARG A 451 2.47 -9.05 3.47
CA ARG A 451 3.79 -9.56 3.12
C ARG A 451 3.71 -10.52 1.95
N GLY A 452 2.70 -11.37 1.89
CA GLY A 452 2.52 -12.42 0.88
C GLY A 452 2.54 -13.85 1.42
N ASP A 453 2.46 -14.03 2.74
CA ASP A 453 2.20 -15.33 3.37
C ASP A 453 0.73 -15.48 3.82
N GLU A 454 -0.05 -14.41 3.68
CA GLU A 454 -1.48 -14.40 3.92
C GLU A 454 -2.24 -15.18 2.84
N THR A 455 -3.37 -15.78 3.23
CA THR A 455 -4.28 -16.44 2.29
C THR A 455 -5.07 -15.41 1.49
N VAL A 456 -5.63 -15.81 0.36
CA VAL A 456 -6.47 -14.91 -0.45
C VAL A 456 -7.77 -14.53 0.29
N GLU A 457 -8.26 -15.40 1.16
CA GLU A 457 -9.39 -15.14 2.07
C GLU A 457 -9.04 -14.07 3.11
N GLU A 458 -7.81 -14.06 3.63
CA GLU A 458 -7.35 -13.04 4.58
C GLU A 458 -7.20 -11.66 3.93
N LEU A 459 -6.81 -11.62 2.65
CA LEU A 459 -6.55 -10.38 1.90
C LEU A 459 -7.82 -9.79 1.27
N TYR A 460 -8.67 -10.64 0.69
CA TYR A 460 -9.84 -10.25 -0.11
C TYR A 460 -11.16 -10.71 0.50
N GLY A 461 -11.12 -11.19 1.74
CA GLY A 461 -12.28 -11.61 2.51
C GLY A 461 -12.70 -13.07 2.24
N PRO A 462 -13.34 -13.71 3.23
CA PRO A 462 -13.68 -15.13 3.19
C PRO A 462 -14.86 -15.47 2.28
N GLU A 463 -15.61 -14.49 1.79
CA GLU A 463 -16.83 -14.70 1.03
C GLU A 463 -16.53 -15.25 -0.38
N ALA A 464 -17.02 -16.46 -0.65
CA ALA A 464 -16.78 -17.16 -1.93
C ALA A 464 -17.17 -16.32 -3.15
N TRP A 465 -18.28 -15.57 -3.10
CA TRP A 465 -18.74 -14.73 -4.21
C TRP A 465 -17.72 -13.64 -4.57
N ARG A 466 -17.01 -13.08 -3.58
CA ARG A 466 -16.03 -11.99 -3.80
C ARG A 466 -14.81 -12.55 -4.51
N LEU A 467 -14.29 -13.66 -4.00
CA LEU A 467 -13.13 -14.36 -4.59
C LEU A 467 -13.43 -14.91 -5.98
N GLU A 468 -14.62 -15.47 -6.21
CA GLU A 468 -15.05 -15.94 -7.54
C GLU A 468 -15.12 -14.79 -8.54
N LYS A 469 -15.69 -13.64 -8.15
CA LYS A 469 -15.74 -12.44 -8.99
C LYS A 469 -14.34 -11.92 -9.32
N LEU A 470 -13.47 -11.80 -8.32
CA LEU A 470 -12.08 -11.37 -8.51
C LEU A 470 -11.29 -12.31 -9.43
N ARG A 471 -11.39 -13.63 -9.22
CA ARG A 471 -10.74 -14.64 -10.07
C ARG A 471 -11.26 -14.62 -11.50
N LYS A 472 -12.57 -14.41 -11.69
CA LYS A 472 -13.16 -14.24 -13.02
C LYS A 472 -12.56 -13.04 -13.74
N LEU A 473 -12.54 -11.87 -13.08
CA LEU A 473 -11.97 -10.65 -13.65
C LEU A 473 -10.47 -10.78 -13.92
N LYS A 474 -9.72 -11.48 -13.07
CA LYS A 474 -8.30 -11.74 -13.29
C LYS A 474 -8.08 -12.55 -14.57
N ARG A 475 -8.87 -13.59 -14.82
CA ARG A 475 -8.82 -14.36 -16.08
C ARG A 475 -9.20 -13.54 -17.31
N GLU A 476 -10.07 -12.54 -17.15
CA GLU A 476 -10.53 -11.69 -18.25
C GLU A 476 -9.50 -10.63 -18.62
N TYR A 477 -8.97 -9.90 -17.63
CA TYR A 477 -8.10 -8.74 -17.85
C TYR A 477 -6.60 -9.04 -17.79
N ASP A 478 -6.19 -10.13 -17.14
CA ASP A 478 -4.79 -10.56 -17.05
C ASP A 478 -4.66 -12.11 -17.03
N PRO A 479 -5.07 -12.81 -18.11
CA PRO A 479 -5.07 -14.28 -18.17
C PRO A 479 -3.68 -14.92 -18.04
N PHE A 480 -2.61 -14.14 -18.21
CA PHE A 480 -1.23 -14.63 -18.16
C PHE A 480 -0.51 -14.23 -16.87
N GLY A 481 -1.20 -13.61 -15.90
CA GLY A 481 -0.63 -13.23 -14.60
C GLY A 481 0.52 -12.23 -14.70
N ARG A 482 0.48 -11.30 -15.67
CA ARG A 482 1.50 -10.24 -15.84
C ARG A 482 1.54 -9.27 -14.66
N PHE A 483 0.45 -9.17 -13.88
CA PHE A 483 0.35 -8.34 -12.67
C PHE A 483 0.30 -9.19 -11.38
N ASN A 484 1.24 -10.13 -11.19
CA ASN A 484 1.29 -11.01 -10.01
C ASN A 484 2.36 -10.62 -8.98
N PHE A 485 2.99 -9.45 -9.12
CA PHE A 485 4.08 -8.99 -8.25
C PHE A 485 3.63 -8.33 -6.93
N PHE A 486 2.32 -8.31 -6.66
CA PHE A 486 1.75 -7.79 -5.42
C PHE A 486 0.45 -8.53 -5.10
N ALA A 487 0.40 -9.27 -3.98
CA ALA A 487 -0.79 -9.98 -3.48
C ALA A 487 -1.70 -10.58 -4.58
N PRO A 488 -1.22 -11.53 -5.40
CA PRO A 488 -1.96 -12.06 -6.53
C PRO A 488 -3.24 -12.79 -6.09
N ILE A 489 -4.32 -12.62 -6.87
CA ILE A 489 -5.61 -13.30 -6.64
C ILE A 489 -5.57 -14.79 -7.01
N VAL A 490 -4.69 -15.16 -7.95
CA VAL A 490 -4.56 -16.52 -8.54
C VAL A 490 -3.13 -17.00 -8.58
#